data_AF-A0A1U7ISP1-F1
#
_entry.id   AF-A0A1U7ISP1-F1
#
_cell.length_a   1.000
_cell.length_b   1.000
_cell.length_c   1.000
_cell.angle_alpha   90.00
_cell.angle_beta   90.00
_cell.angle_gamma   90.00
#
_symmetry.space_group_name_H-M   'P 1'
#
loop_
_entity.id
_entity.type
_entity.pdbx_description
1 polymer ?
#
loop_
_entity_poly.entity_id
_entity_poly.type
_entity_poly.pdbx_seq_one_letter_code
_entity_poly.pdbx_strand_id
1 'polypeptide(L)'
;MSIATFLNSGRRLFSGLILLVACLFLLGTPSALAGINDDSFDGNIFVLYAGNGSLVPPKVTLAESLKRDNPTLLVFYADDSKDCKQYAIVVSQLQAFYGRATDFIPVSVDSIPNKSNYAPTEVGYYYKGFVPQVVLLDKSGKQVINEKGQVPFEKIDDAFRELFNLLPRSESKELKPRAFNEFSTELAE
;
A
#
# COMPACT_ATOMS: atom_id res chain seq x y z
N MET A 1 32.24 43.81 42.12
CA MET A 1 31.48 42.77 41.39
C MET A 1 31.82 41.42 42.03
N SER A 2 30.84 40.71 42.58
CA SER A 2 31.08 39.52 43.42
C SER A 2 31.49 38.30 42.56
N ILE A 3 32.35 37.42 43.08
CA ILE A 3 32.77 36.15 42.45
C ILE A 3 31.55 35.31 42.03
N ALA A 4 30.46 35.37 42.78
CA ALA A 4 29.19 34.71 42.46
C ALA A 4 28.54 35.22 41.17
N THR A 5 28.70 36.51 40.82
CA THR A 5 28.15 37.11 39.60
C THR A 5 28.92 36.65 38.36
N PHE A 6 30.24 36.47 38.49
CA PHE A 6 31.11 35.97 37.41
C PHE A 6 30.87 34.48 37.10
N LEU A 7 30.72 33.65 38.14
CA LEU A 7 30.37 32.23 38.01
C LEU A 7 28.99 32.02 37.35
N ASN A 8 28.01 32.88 37.65
CA ASN A 8 26.67 32.81 37.04
C ASN A 8 26.69 33.21 35.56
N SER A 9 27.51 34.20 35.18
CA SER A 9 27.72 34.58 33.77
C SER A 9 28.41 33.46 32.98
N GLY A 10 29.41 32.79 33.56
CA GLY A 10 30.07 31.64 32.93
C GLY A 10 29.12 30.46 32.69
N ARG A 11 28.27 30.13 33.69
CA ARG A 11 27.21 29.11 33.52
C ARG A 11 26.21 29.47 32.42
N ARG A 12 25.77 30.73 32.32
CA ARG A 12 24.84 31.19 31.29
C ARG A 12 25.44 31.09 29.88
N LEU A 13 26.71 31.44 29.72
CA LEU A 13 27.43 31.31 28.44
C LEU A 13 27.60 29.85 28.04
N PHE A 14 27.97 28.98 28.98
CA PHE A 14 28.11 27.55 28.74
C PHE A 14 26.78 26.89 28.37
N SER A 15 25.69 27.22 29.09
CA SER A 15 24.35 26.77 28.75
C SER A 15 23.87 27.29 27.40
N GLY A 16 24.19 28.54 27.04
CA GLY A 16 23.92 29.10 25.71
C GLY A 16 24.67 28.37 24.60
N LEU A 17 25.93 28.00 24.84
CA LEU A 17 26.74 27.23 23.89
C LEU A 17 26.19 25.82 23.69
N ILE A 18 25.79 25.13 24.77
CA ILE A 18 25.15 23.81 24.68
C ILE A 18 23.85 23.90 23.88
N LEU A 19 23.03 24.92 24.15
CA LEU A 19 21.77 25.13 23.43
C LEU A 19 22.02 25.41 21.94
N LEU A 20 22.98 26.26 21.61
CA LEU A 20 23.37 26.55 20.23
C LEU A 20 23.84 25.27 19.50
N VAL A 21 24.70 24.48 20.14
CA VAL A 21 25.19 23.20 19.60
C VAL A 21 24.03 22.22 19.40
N ALA A 22 23.11 22.11 20.36
CA ALA A 22 21.91 21.29 20.21
C ALA A 22 21.02 21.76 19.05
N CYS A 23 20.82 23.07 18.88
CA CYS A 23 20.07 23.63 17.75
C CYS A 23 20.77 23.36 16.41
N LEU A 24 22.10 23.43 16.34
CA LEU A 24 22.86 23.11 15.14
C LEU A 24 22.76 21.62 14.78
N PHE A 25 22.73 20.72 15.78
CA PHE A 25 22.48 19.30 15.55
C PHE A 25 21.08 19.04 14.96
N LEU A 26 20.07 19.81 15.34
CA LEU A 26 18.72 19.70 14.78
C LEU A 26 18.62 20.20 13.32
N LEU A 27 19.52 21.11 12.89
CA LEU A 27 19.57 21.55 11.49
C LEU A 27 20.26 20.53 10.56
N GLY A 28 21.05 19.61 11.13
CA GLY A 28 21.77 18.57 10.39
C GLY A 28 21.01 17.25 10.23
N THR A 29 19.80 17.12 10.80
CA THR A 29 19.00 15.92 10.60
C THR A 29 18.45 15.92 9.18
N PRO A 30 18.71 14.88 8.36
CA PRO A 30 18.11 14.79 7.03
C PRO A 30 16.58 14.78 7.19
N SER A 31 15.88 15.46 6.28
CA SER A 31 14.43 15.30 6.17
C SER A 31 14.11 13.82 6.02
N ALA A 32 13.06 13.33 6.68
CA ALA A 32 12.54 11.99 6.40
C ALA A 32 12.15 11.95 4.91
N LEU A 33 12.97 11.29 4.11
CA LEU A 33 12.82 11.15 2.68
C LEU A 33 11.95 9.93 2.41
N ALA A 34 10.64 10.10 2.55
CA ALA A 34 9.71 9.10 2.08
C ALA A 34 9.62 9.18 0.54
N GLY A 35 9.78 8.05 -0.13
CA GLY A 35 9.95 8.03 -1.58
C GLY A 35 9.18 6.90 -2.24
N ILE A 36 8.23 7.24 -3.12
CA ILE A 36 7.51 6.22 -3.91
C ILE A 36 8.42 5.48 -4.90
N ASN A 37 9.60 6.05 -5.20
CA ASN A 37 10.52 5.60 -6.24
C ASN A 37 11.75 4.85 -5.70
N ASP A 38 11.74 4.48 -4.42
CA ASP A 38 12.81 3.73 -3.78
C ASP A 38 12.27 2.61 -2.88
N ASP A 39 13.18 1.73 -2.46
CA ASP A 39 12.89 0.55 -1.65
C ASP A 39 13.06 0.81 -0.14
N SER A 40 12.82 2.05 0.32
CA SER A 40 12.86 2.38 1.76
C SER A 40 11.54 2.05 2.44
N PHE A 41 11.56 1.58 3.69
CA PHE A 41 10.33 1.42 4.46
C PHE A 41 9.85 2.78 5.00
N ASP A 42 8.74 3.30 4.46
CA ASP A 42 8.18 4.60 4.82
C ASP A 42 6.91 4.48 5.68
N GLY A 43 6.37 3.26 5.81
CA GLY A 43 5.09 2.94 6.42
C GLY A 43 4.18 2.20 5.44
N ASN A 44 2.90 2.03 5.77
CA ASN A 44 2.02 1.23 4.93
C ASN A 44 1.72 1.89 3.59
N ILE A 45 1.99 1.18 2.49
CA ILE A 45 1.93 1.74 1.14
C ILE A 45 0.53 2.16 0.67
N PHE A 46 -0.52 1.48 1.15
CA PHE A 46 -1.90 1.82 0.79
C PHE A 46 -2.37 3.10 1.48
N VAL A 47 -1.94 3.31 2.73
CA VAL A 47 -2.23 4.52 3.49
C VAL A 47 -1.46 5.71 2.91
N LEU A 48 -0.15 5.55 2.71
CA LEU A 48 0.74 6.66 2.38
C LEU A 48 0.66 7.07 0.90
N TYR A 49 0.74 6.12 -0.03
CA TYR A 49 0.86 6.44 -1.45
C TYR A 49 -0.46 6.35 -2.22
N ALA A 50 -1.32 5.42 -1.83
CA ALA A 50 -2.61 5.22 -2.49
C ALA A 50 -3.78 5.98 -1.83
N GLY A 51 -3.54 6.61 -0.67
CA GLY A 51 -4.55 7.36 0.08
C GLY A 51 -5.74 6.51 0.57
N ASN A 52 -5.59 5.19 0.66
CA ASN A 52 -6.67 4.24 0.93
C ASN A 52 -6.37 3.41 2.17
N GLY A 53 -6.53 4.03 3.34
CA GLY A 53 -6.40 3.32 4.62
C GLY A 53 -7.51 2.31 4.90
N SER A 54 -8.57 2.26 4.08
CA SER A 54 -9.65 1.27 4.25
C SER A 54 -9.27 -0.15 3.81
N LEU A 55 -8.17 -0.26 3.05
CA LEU A 55 -7.61 -1.53 2.59
C LEU A 55 -6.79 -2.25 3.67
N VAL A 56 -6.27 -1.53 4.67
CA VAL A 56 -5.36 -2.09 5.67
C VAL A 56 -5.81 -1.71 7.09
N PRO A 57 -6.14 -2.69 7.96
CA PRO A 57 -6.14 -4.13 7.69
C PRO A 57 -7.29 -4.55 6.74
N PRO A 58 -7.18 -5.71 6.07
CA PRO A 58 -8.27 -6.28 5.30
C PRO A 58 -9.53 -6.47 6.17
N LYS A 59 -10.71 -6.22 5.59
CA LYS A 59 -11.99 -6.36 6.31
C LYS A 59 -12.35 -7.79 6.65
N VAL A 60 -11.82 -8.75 5.88
CA VAL A 60 -12.06 -10.19 6.03
C VAL A 60 -10.82 -10.99 5.69
N THR A 61 -10.77 -12.21 6.19
CA THR A 61 -9.80 -13.22 5.79
C THR A 61 -10.21 -13.91 4.49
N LEU A 62 -9.26 -14.57 3.82
CA LEU A 62 -9.56 -15.36 2.62
C LEU A 62 -10.56 -16.49 2.92
N ALA A 63 -10.40 -17.17 4.05
CA ALA A 63 -11.33 -18.22 4.47
C ALA A 63 -12.77 -17.70 4.66
N GLU A 64 -12.95 -16.48 5.17
CA GLU A 64 -14.27 -15.86 5.31
C GLU A 64 -14.84 -15.38 3.98
N SER A 65 -14.00 -14.84 3.09
CA SER A 65 -14.43 -14.42 1.74
C SER A 65 -14.96 -15.60 0.94
N LEU A 66 -14.21 -16.71 0.92
CA LEU A 66 -14.60 -17.96 0.25
C LEU A 66 -15.88 -18.57 0.84
N LYS A 67 -16.09 -18.49 2.16
CA LYS A 67 -17.33 -18.97 2.81
C LYS A 67 -18.57 -18.17 2.44
N ARG A 68 -18.40 -16.93 1.98
CA ARG A 68 -19.50 -16.04 1.58
C ARG A 68 -19.74 -16.07 0.08
N ASP A 69 -19.05 -16.93 -0.65
CA ASP A 69 -19.08 -17.02 -2.12
C ASP A 69 -18.84 -15.65 -2.79
N ASN A 70 -17.98 -14.83 -2.18
CA ASN A 70 -17.61 -13.53 -2.73
C ASN A 70 -16.36 -13.69 -3.61
N PRO A 71 -16.28 -12.99 -4.75
CA PRO A 71 -15.01 -12.82 -5.44
C PRO A 71 -13.98 -12.18 -4.51
N THR A 72 -12.73 -12.60 -4.66
CA THR A 72 -11.63 -12.11 -3.82
C THR A 72 -10.47 -11.64 -4.69
N LEU A 73 -10.00 -10.41 -4.46
CA LEU A 73 -8.73 -9.94 -5.01
C LEU A 73 -7.66 -9.97 -3.92
N LEU A 74 -6.73 -10.91 -4.04
CA LEU A 74 -5.52 -10.95 -3.22
C LEU A 74 -4.46 -10.05 -3.85
N VAL A 75 -3.82 -9.21 -3.05
CA VAL A 75 -2.71 -8.36 -3.48
C VAL A 75 -1.53 -8.59 -2.55
N PHE A 76 -0.52 -9.32 -3.01
CA PHE A 76 0.70 -9.55 -2.25
C PHE A 76 1.68 -8.40 -2.47
N TYR A 77 2.17 -7.83 -1.38
CA TYR A 77 3.03 -6.65 -1.41
C TYR A 77 4.10 -6.70 -0.31
N ALA A 78 5.14 -5.89 -0.49
CA ALA A 78 6.09 -5.51 0.54
C ALA A 78 6.08 -3.98 0.67
N ASP A 79 6.12 -3.46 1.89
CA ASP A 79 5.98 -2.02 2.13
C ASP A 79 7.24 -1.22 1.72
N ASP A 80 8.38 -1.89 1.68
CA ASP A 80 9.68 -1.39 1.26
C ASP A 80 10.00 -1.72 -0.21
N SER A 81 9.01 -2.08 -1.02
CA SER A 81 9.19 -2.29 -2.46
C SER A 81 8.64 -1.11 -3.25
N LYS A 82 9.51 -0.40 -3.97
CA LYS A 82 9.15 0.65 -4.93
C LYS A 82 8.02 0.22 -5.86
N ASP A 83 8.15 -0.97 -6.46
CA ASP A 83 7.17 -1.46 -7.42
C ASP A 83 5.81 -1.66 -6.76
N CYS A 84 5.77 -2.11 -5.50
CA CYS A 84 4.56 -2.22 -4.70
C CYS A 84 3.99 -0.84 -4.33
N LYS A 85 4.82 0.12 -3.90
CA LYS A 85 4.42 1.49 -3.58
C LYS A 85 3.68 2.14 -4.75
N GLN A 86 4.25 2.02 -5.95
CA GLN A 86 3.64 2.51 -7.19
C GLN A 86 2.36 1.74 -7.56
N TYR A 87 2.35 0.41 -7.39
CA TYR A 87 1.20 -0.42 -7.74
C TYR A 87 -0.01 -0.25 -6.80
N ALA A 88 0.20 0.19 -5.56
CA ALA A 88 -0.86 0.45 -4.59
C ALA A 88 -1.92 1.44 -5.13
N ILE A 89 -1.51 2.38 -6.00
CA ILE A 89 -2.40 3.35 -6.66
C ILE A 89 -3.43 2.62 -7.54
N VAL A 90 -2.98 1.67 -8.37
CA VAL A 90 -3.85 0.87 -9.24
C VAL A 90 -4.83 0.03 -8.41
N VAL A 91 -4.34 -0.58 -7.33
CA VAL A 91 -5.17 -1.39 -6.43
C VAL A 91 -6.26 -0.55 -5.76
N SER A 92 -5.93 0.68 -5.33
CA SER A 92 -6.90 1.61 -4.76
C SER A 92 -7.98 2.01 -5.76
N GLN A 93 -7.60 2.28 -7.02
CA GLN A 93 -8.56 2.55 -8.09
C GLN A 93 -9.48 1.33 -8.32
N LEU A 94 -8.92 0.13 -8.43
CA LEU A 94 -9.72 -1.10 -8.58
C LEU A 94 -10.70 -1.28 -7.41
N GLN A 95 -10.26 -1.00 -6.18
CA GLN A 95 -11.13 -1.08 -5.01
C GLN A 95 -12.25 -0.04 -5.03
N ALA A 96 -12.02 1.15 -5.58
CA ALA A 96 -13.07 2.16 -5.74
C ALA A 96 -14.21 1.68 -6.65
N PHE A 97 -13.89 0.96 -7.74
CA PHE A 97 -14.88 0.41 -8.67
C PHE A 97 -15.52 -0.89 -8.17
N TYR A 98 -14.72 -1.83 -7.67
CA TYR A 98 -15.14 -3.21 -7.43
C TYR A 98 -15.27 -3.59 -5.95
N GLY A 99 -14.80 -2.76 -5.01
CA GLY A 99 -14.74 -3.08 -3.58
C GLY A 99 -16.09 -3.26 -2.88
N ARG A 100 -17.21 -2.95 -3.55
CA ARG A 100 -18.57 -3.30 -3.08
C ARG A 100 -18.95 -4.74 -3.39
N ALA A 101 -18.45 -5.29 -4.49
CA ALA A 101 -18.83 -6.61 -5.01
C ALA A 101 -17.69 -7.65 -4.90
N THR A 102 -16.50 -7.24 -4.46
CA THR A 102 -15.29 -8.06 -4.32
C THR A 102 -14.63 -7.76 -2.98
N ASP A 103 -14.19 -8.79 -2.29
CA ASP A 103 -13.32 -8.63 -1.12
C ASP A 103 -11.88 -8.37 -1.57
N PHE A 104 -11.36 -7.18 -1.26
CA PHE A 104 -9.95 -6.85 -1.47
C PHE A 104 -9.16 -7.21 -0.22
N ILE A 105 -8.16 -8.07 -0.39
CA ILE A 105 -7.32 -8.56 0.71
C ILE A 105 -5.86 -8.28 0.34
N PRO A 106 -5.32 -7.11 0.70
CA PRO A 106 -3.89 -6.88 0.64
C PRO A 106 -3.17 -7.73 1.69
N VAL A 107 -2.11 -8.42 1.27
CA VAL A 107 -1.32 -9.35 2.08
C VAL A 107 0.13 -8.88 2.07
N SER A 108 0.61 -8.39 3.21
CA SER A 108 2.06 -8.18 3.38
C SER A 108 2.74 -9.55 3.35
N VAL A 109 3.72 -9.73 2.47
CA VAL A 109 4.40 -11.03 2.33
C VAL A 109 5.16 -11.43 3.59
N ASP A 110 5.60 -10.44 4.39
CA ASP A 110 6.27 -10.67 5.68
C ASP A 110 5.32 -11.24 6.74
N SER A 111 4.00 -11.06 6.55
CA SER A 111 2.97 -11.61 7.43
C SER A 111 2.59 -13.05 7.10
N ILE A 112 3.04 -13.60 5.97
CA ILE A 112 2.72 -14.97 5.56
C ILE A 112 3.52 -15.93 6.44
N PRO A 113 2.86 -16.79 7.25
CA PRO A 113 3.56 -17.70 8.14
C PRO A 113 4.37 -18.72 7.34
N ASN A 114 5.66 -18.88 7.65
CA ASN A 114 6.50 -19.88 6.99
C ASN A 114 6.04 -21.31 7.32
N LYS A 115 5.31 -21.94 6.38
CA LYS A 115 4.79 -23.30 6.47
C LYS A 115 5.26 -24.13 5.27
N SER A 116 5.41 -25.43 5.47
CA SER A 116 5.75 -26.37 4.39
C SER A 116 4.60 -26.58 3.39
N ASN A 117 3.35 -26.45 3.84
CA ASN A 117 2.15 -26.56 3.03
C ASN A 117 1.10 -25.55 3.51
N TYR A 118 0.31 -25.03 2.58
CA TYR A 118 -0.84 -24.17 2.84
C TYR A 118 -2.12 -24.83 2.34
N ALA A 119 -3.23 -24.63 3.03
CA ALA A 119 -4.55 -24.98 2.53
C ALA A 119 -5.04 -23.96 1.49
N PRO A 120 -5.91 -24.34 0.52
CA PRO A 120 -6.49 -23.39 -0.44
C PRO A 120 -7.28 -22.22 0.16
N THR A 121 -7.60 -22.27 1.45
CA THR A 121 -8.24 -21.16 2.18
C THR A 121 -7.24 -20.19 2.82
N GLU A 122 -5.94 -20.45 2.70
CA GLU A 122 -4.86 -19.63 3.24
C GLU A 122 -4.19 -18.82 2.12
N VAL A 123 -3.86 -17.56 2.41
CA VAL A 123 -3.24 -16.66 1.41
C VAL A 123 -1.89 -17.20 0.91
N GLY A 124 -1.13 -17.89 1.75
CA GLY A 124 0.16 -18.50 1.38
C GLY A 124 0.05 -19.58 0.29
N TYR A 125 -1.14 -20.17 0.06
CA TYR A 125 -1.36 -21.11 -1.03
C TYR A 125 -1.22 -20.45 -2.41
N TYR A 126 -1.56 -19.17 -2.51
CA TYR A 126 -1.57 -18.43 -3.79
C TYR A 126 -0.30 -17.62 -4.03
N TYR A 127 0.48 -17.33 -2.99
CA TYR A 127 1.72 -16.58 -3.10
C TYR A 127 2.79 -17.37 -3.89
N LYS A 128 3.43 -16.72 -4.87
CA LYS A 128 4.42 -17.35 -5.77
C LYS A 128 5.86 -16.90 -5.52
N GLY A 129 6.12 -16.18 -4.43
CA GLY A 129 7.48 -15.76 -4.06
C GLY A 129 7.97 -14.49 -4.75
N PHE A 130 7.05 -13.64 -5.25
CA PHE A 130 7.40 -12.35 -5.83
C PHE A 130 6.35 -11.29 -5.49
N VAL A 131 6.77 -10.03 -5.50
CA VAL A 131 5.90 -8.87 -5.29
C VAL A 131 6.18 -7.78 -6.34
N PRO A 132 5.20 -6.93 -6.66
CA PRO A 132 3.78 -7.14 -6.36
C PRO A 132 3.23 -8.35 -7.12
N GLN A 133 2.25 -9.02 -6.53
CA GLN A 133 1.49 -10.09 -7.17
C GLN A 133 0.01 -9.85 -6.93
N VAL A 134 -0.82 -10.02 -7.97
CA VAL A 134 -2.27 -9.91 -7.88
C VAL A 134 -2.93 -11.22 -8.29
N VAL A 135 -3.88 -11.68 -7.48
CA VAL A 135 -4.63 -12.92 -7.73
C VAL A 135 -6.12 -12.63 -7.58
N LEU A 136 -6.88 -12.81 -8.65
CA LEU A 136 -8.34 -12.72 -8.63
C LEU A 136 -8.92 -14.13 -8.54
N LEU A 137 -9.74 -14.35 -7.53
CA LEU A 137 -10.52 -15.56 -7.32
C LEU A 137 -11.98 -15.27 -7.64
N ASP A 138 -12.63 -16.19 -8.34
CA ASP A 138 -14.09 -16.16 -8.49
C ASP A 138 -14.79 -16.55 -7.19
N LYS A 139 -16.12 -16.53 -7.22
CA LYS A 139 -16.99 -16.89 -6.09
C LYS A 139 -16.76 -18.31 -5.55
N SER A 140 -16.24 -19.22 -6.38
CA SER A 140 -15.95 -20.61 -5.99
C SER A 140 -14.53 -20.78 -5.45
N GLY A 141 -13.73 -19.71 -5.39
CA GLY A 141 -12.31 -19.74 -5.02
C GLY A 141 -11.39 -20.20 -6.15
N LYS A 142 -11.91 -20.33 -7.38
CA LYS A 142 -11.09 -20.67 -8.55
C LYS A 142 -10.34 -19.42 -9.01
N GLN A 143 -9.06 -19.60 -9.32
CA GLN A 143 -8.22 -18.54 -9.85
C GLN A 143 -8.67 -18.13 -11.25
N VAL A 144 -9.04 -16.86 -11.40
CA VAL A 144 -9.34 -16.19 -12.67
C VAL A 144 -8.07 -15.60 -13.26
N ILE A 145 -7.28 -14.89 -12.43
CA ILE A 145 -6.02 -14.27 -12.84
C ILE A 145 -4.96 -14.44 -11.76
N ASN A 146 -3.68 -14.54 -12.15
CA ASN A 146 -2.53 -14.53 -11.25
C ASN A 146 -1.33 -13.93 -11.98
N GLU A 147 -1.01 -12.69 -11.63
CA GLU A 147 -0.10 -11.86 -12.41
C GLU A 147 0.99 -11.26 -11.52
N LYS A 148 2.13 -11.00 -12.16
CA LYS A 148 3.34 -10.46 -11.53
C LYS A 148 3.56 -9.02 -11.94
N GLY A 149 4.01 -8.21 -10.98
CA GLY A 149 4.49 -6.86 -11.23
C GLY A 149 3.38 -5.83 -11.32
N GLN A 150 3.69 -4.70 -11.95
CA GLN A 150 2.79 -3.55 -12.08
C GLN A 150 1.78 -3.80 -13.20
N VAL A 151 0.78 -4.63 -12.91
CA VAL A 151 -0.24 -5.00 -13.89
C VAL A 151 -1.10 -3.78 -14.22
N PRO A 152 -1.28 -3.40 -15.49
CA PRO A 152 -2.13 -2.26 -15.84
C PRO A 152 -3.56 -2.41 -15.30
N PHE A 153 -4.19 -1.30 -14.91
CA PHE A 153 -5.56 -1.27 -14.42
C PHE A 153 -6.50 -2.02 -15.37
N GLU A 154 -6.34 -1.76 -16.67
CA GLU A 154 -7.14 -2.29 -17.76
C GLU A 154 -7.18 -3.81 -17.78
N LYS A 155 -6.04 -4.46 -17.55
CA LYS A 155 -5.95 -5.92 -17.58
C LYS A 155 -6.73 -6.56 -16.44
N ILE A 156 -6.74 -5.93 -15.28
CA ILE A 156 -7.52 -6.41 -14.13
C ILE A 156 -8.99 -6.02 -14.27
N ASP A 157 -9.28 -4.83 -14.82
CA ASP A 157 -10.64 -4.38 -15.15
C ASP A 157 -11.34 -5.33 -16.12
N ASP A 158 -10.65 -5.76 -17.19
CA ASP A 158 -11.19 -6.71 -18.16
C ASP A 158 -11.53 -8.05 -17.49
N ALA A 159 -10.65 -8.56 -16.61
CA ALA A 159 -10.92 -9.77 -15.84
C ALA A 159 -12.13 -9.63 -14.89
N PHE A 160 -12.30 -8.46 -14.27
CA PHE A 160 -13.50 -8.18 -13.48
C PHE A 160 -14.75 -8.10 -14.33
N ARG A 161 -14.68 -7.48 -15.51
CA ARG A 161 -15.82 -7.39 -16.44
C ARG A 161 -16.28 -8.76 -16.90
N GLU A 162 -15.35 -9.65 -17.26
CA GLU A 162 -15.67 -11.04 -17.59
C GLU A 162 -16.30 -11.76 -16.39
N LEU A 163 -15.70 -11.63 -15.19
CA LEU A 163 -16.19 -12.27 -13.97
C LEU A 163 -17.61 -11.82 -13.58
N PHE A 164 -17.93 -10.55 -13.79
CA PHE A 164 -19.23 -9.97 -13.47
C PHE A 164 -20.20 -9.91 -14.66
N ASN A 165 -19.82 -10.43 -15.83
CA ASN A 165 -20.58 -10.35 -17.07
C ASN A 165 -21.01 -8.90 -17.40
N LEU A 166 -20.08 -7.96 -17.28
CA LEU A 166 -20.24 -6.55 -17.63
C LEU A 166 -19.90 -6.33 -19.12
N LEU A 167 -20.38 -5.22 -19.69
CA LEU A 167 -20.02 -4.83 -21.05
C LEU A 167 -18.50 -4.68 -21.21
N PRO A 168 -17.93 -4.97 -22.39
CA PRO A 168 -16.53 -4.67 -22.67
C PRO A 168 -16.21 -3.17 -22.52
N ARG A 169 -14.93 -2.86 -22.27
CA ARG A 169 -14.47 -1.46 -22.15
C ARG A 169 -14.75 -0.63 -23.40
N SER A 170 -14.61 -1.22 -24.60
CA SER A 170 -14.90 -0.56 -25.89
C SER A 170 -16.35 -0.13 -26.06
N GLU A 171 -17.26 -0.72 -25.28
CA GLU A 171 -18.69 -0.42 -25.29
C GLU A 171 -19.13 0.39 -24.06
N SER A 172 -18.18 0.78 -23.20
CA SER A 172 -18.40 1.58 -22.00
C SER A 172 -17.96 3.02 -22.22
N LYS A 173 -18.49 3.93 -21.39
CA LYS A 173 -17.98 5.32 -21.38
C LYS A 173 -16.50 5.32 -21.01
N GLU A 174 -15.72 6.07 -21.78
CA GLU A 174 -14.30 6.25 -21.52
C GLU A 174 -14.12 7.05 -20.23
N LEU A 175 -13.34 6.50 -19.30
CA LEU A 175 -13.00 7.17 -18.05
C LEU A 175 -11.80 8.09 -18.28
N LYS A 176 -11.92 9.34 -17.82
CA LYS A 176 -10.85 10.35 -17.94
C LYS A 176 -10.00 10.36 -16.66
N PRO A 177 -8.68 10.48 -16.78
CA PRO A 177 -7.82 10.66 -15.63
C PRO A 177 -8.07 12.04 -14.99
N ARG A 178 -8.24 12.06 -13.67
CA ARG A 178 -8.32 13.27 -12.85
C ARG A 178 -7.37 13.16 -11.67
N ALA A 179 -6.54 14.17 -11.42
CA ALA A 179 -5.64 14.13 -10.26
C ALA A 179 -6.43 14.18 -8.95
N PHE A 180 -6.19 13.22 -8.05
CA PHE A 180 -6.74 13.19 -6.69
C PHE A 180 -5.71 13.65 -5.65
N ASN A 181 -4.45 13.21 -5.78
CA ASN A 181 -3.32 13.68 -4.98
C ASN A 181 -2.01 13.70 -5.81
N GLU A 182 -0.85 13.94 -5.18
CA GLU A 182 0.47 14.03 -5.84
C GLU A 182 0.86 12.78 -6.63
N PHE A 183 0.33 11.60 -6.25
CA PHE A 183 0.69 10.31 -6.85
C PHE A 183 -0.48 9.65 -7.60
N SER A 184 -1.71 9.87 -7.14
CA SER A 184 -2.91 9.18 -7.57
C SER A 184 -3.73 10.04 -8.49
N THR A 185 -3.98 9.53 -9.68
CA THR A 185 -5.07 9.97 -10.54
C THR A 185 -6.28 9.04 -10.32
N GLU A 186 -7.47 9.59 -10.13
CA GLU A 186 -8.72 8.83 -10.20
C GLU A 186 -9.18 8.73 -11.66
N LEU A 187 -9.95 7.70 -11.97
CA LEU A 187 -10.67 7.59 -13.25
C LEU A 187 -12.12 8.03 -13.00
N ALA A 188 -12.55 9.09 -13.67
CA ALA A 188 -13.89 9.66 -13.53
C ALA A 188 -14.55 9.86 -14.91
N GLU A 189 -15.88 9.91 -14.96
CA GLU A 189 -16.66 10.17 -16.18
C GLU A 189 -16.51 11.62 -16.67
#